data_AF-A0A6N2D2V6-F1
#
_entry.id   AF-A0A6N2D2V6-F1
#
_cell.length_a   1.000
_cell.length_b   1.000
_cell.length_c   1.000
_cell.angle_alpha   90.00
_cell.angle_beta   90.00
_cell.angle_gamma   90.00
#
_symmetry.space_group_name_H-M   'P 1'
#
loop_
_entity.id
_entity.type
_entity.pdbx_description
1 polymer ?
#
loop_
_entity_poly.entity_id
_entity_poly.type
_entity_poly.pdbx_seq_one_letter_code
_entity_poly.pdbx_strand_id
1 'polypeptide(L)'
;MKQITRYVTVSYLVLALVVAWVMVRIFAGVLDAMGPGSDPILFAGIRLSVFLGSALTAGVTVYCWKSEKIFRGANEVVIELSKTTWPDWPDTRKSTWVVIVFSVIVALFLAFFDFIWKMMTDTILSA
;
A
#
# COMPACT_ATOMS: atom_id res chain seq x y z
N MET A 1 3.74 -14.12 23.70
CA MET A 1 2.50 -13.31 23.63
C MET A 1 2.73 -11.81 23.86
N LYS A 2 3.37 -11.36 24.95
CA LYS A 2 3.60 -9.91 25.21
C LYS A 2 4.28 -9.14 24.05
N GLN A 3 5.22 -9.76 23.33
CA GLN A 3 5.88 -9.11 22.18
C GLN A 3 4.96 -8.97 20.96
N ILE A 4 4.08 -9.94 20.69
CA ILE A 4 3.12 -9.93 19.57
C ILE A 4 2.11 -8.79 19.76
N THR A 5 1.56 -8.69 20.97
CA THR A 5 0.62 -7.61 21.32
C THR A 5 1.26 -6.24 21.15
N ARG A 6 2.55 -6.08 21.46
CA ARG A 6 3.29 -4.82 21.24
C ARG A 6 3.33 -4.44 19.76
N TYR A 7 3.62 -5.39 18.86
CA TYR A 7 3.64 -5.11 17.42
C TYR A 7 2.26 -4.72 16.88
N VAL A 8 1.20 -5.35 17.37
CA VAL A 8 -0.18 -4.99 17.03
C VAL A 8 -0.51 -3.59 17.53
N THR A 9 -0.20 -3.23 18.78
CA THR A 9 -0.46 -1.87 19.28
C THR A 9 0.31 -0.81 18.47
N VAL A 10 1.58 -1.07 18.14
CA VAL A 10 2.38 -0.16 17.31
C VAL A 10 1.78 -0.03 15.90
N SER A 11 1.33 -1.12 15.27
CA SER A 11 0.74 -1.05 13.94
C SER A 11 -0.56 -0.24 13.93
N TYR A 12 -1.41 -0.39 14.95
CA TYR A 12 -2.60 0.45 15.10
C TYR A 12 -2.28 1.93 15.31
N LEU A 13 -1.24 2.26 16.10
CA LEU A 13 -0.81 3.65 16.30
C LEU A 13 -0.30 4.28 15.01
N VAL A 14 0.55 3.57 14.26
CA VAL A 14 1.06 4.04 12.97
C VAL A 14 -0.07 4.21 11.97
N LEU A 15 -0.96 3.22 11.87
CA LEU A 15 -2.13 3.28 10.98
C LEU A 15 -3.06 4.44 11.35
N ALA A 16 -3.28 4.69 12.65
CA ALA A 16 -4.08 5.82 13.12
C ALA A 16 -3.46 7.16 12.71
N LEU A 17 -2.14 7.32 12.74
CA LEU A 17 -1.47 8.53 12.27
C LEU A 17 -1.64 8.74 10.76
N VAL A 18 -1.48 7.67 9.97
CA VAL A 18 -1.68 7.74 8.51
C VAL A 18 -3.13 8.07 8.18
N VAL A 19 -4.09 7.41 8.82
CA VAL A 19 -5.52 7.67 8.62
C VAL A 19 -5.86 9.10 9.07
N ALA A 20 -5.33 9.59 10.18
CA ALA A 20 -5.55 10.96 10.63
C ALA A 20 -5.05 11.96 9.59
N TRP A 21 -3.85 11.75 9.05
CA TRP A 21 -3.29 12.60 8.00
C TRP A 21 -4.18 12.62 6.74
N VAL A 22 -4.65 11.45 6.30
CA VAL A 22 -5.57 11.34 5.15
C VAL A 22 -6.92 12.01 5.45
N MET A 23 -7.51 11.75 6.61
CA MET A 23 -8.81 12.30 7.00
C MET A 23 -8.78 13.82 7.04
N VAL A 24 -7.76 14.43 7.64
CA VAL A 24 -7.61 15.88 7.66
C VAL A 24 -7.52 16.47 6.25
N ARG A 25 -6.81 15.80 5.32
CA ARG A 25 -6.73 16.22 3.91
C ARG A 25 -8.07 16.13 3.19
N ILE A 26 -8.84 15.08 3.45
CA ILE A 26 -10.19 14.91 2.88
C ILE A 26 -11.11 16.00 3.41
N PHE A 27 -11.15 16.24 4.72
CA PHE A 27 -12.00 17.28 5.31
C PHE A 27 -11.63 18.67 4.81
N ALA A 28 -10.33 18.99 4.71
CA ALA A 28 -9.88 20.25 4.13
C ALA A 28 -10.34 20.39 2.66
N GLY A 29 -10.16 19.35 1.84
CA GLY A 29 -10.60 19.39 0.44
C GLY A 29 -12.11 19.51 0.26
N VAL A 30 -12.91 18.84 1.11
CA VAL A 30 -14.37 18.95 1.10
C VAL A 30 -14.81 20.36 1.47
N LEU A 31 -14.25 20.94 2.53
CA LEU A 31 -14.60 22.29 2.95
C LEU A 31 -14.17 23.32 1.91
N ASP A 32 -12.94 23.25 1.39
CA ASP A 32 -12.46 24.13 0.32
C ASP A 32 -13.36 24.05 -0.95
N ALA A 33 -13.90 22.86 -1.28
CA ALA A 33 -14.84 22.69 -2.38
C ALA A 33 -16.22 23.34 -2.14
N MET A 34 -16.62 23.55 -0.89
CA MET A 34 -17.87 24.24 -0.51
C MET A 34 -17.75 25.77 -0.60
N GLY A 35 -16.57 26.30 -0.87
CA GLY A 35 -16.32 27.72 -1.14
C GLY A 35 -15.03 28.23 -0.48
N PRO A 36 -14.35 29.25 -1.03
CA PRO A 36 -13.17 29.82 -0.38
C PRO A 36 -13.53 30.46 0.98
N GLY A 37 -12.98 29.94 2.08
CA GLY A 37 -13.16 30.49 3.44
C GLY A 37 -14.16 29.76 4.34
N SER A 38 -14.67 28.61 3.89
CA SER A 38 -15.55 27.69 4.63
C SER A 38 -14.85 26.86 5.72
N ASP A 39 -13.54 27.06 5.92
CA ASP A 39 -12.72 26.43 6.96
C ASP A 39 -12.62 27.39 8.18
N PRO A 40 -13.58 27.39 9.13
CA PRO A 40 -13.50 28.28 10.28
C PRO A 40 -12.34 27.87 11.19
N ILE A 41 -11.63 28.89 11.67
CA ILE A 41 -10.64 28.75 12.73
C ILE A 41 -11.41 28.64 14.04
N LEU A 42 -11.24 27.53 14.76
CA LEU A 42 -11.96 27.27 16.00
C LEU A 42 -11.25 27.92 17.19
N PHE A 43 -10.47 27.14 17.94
CA PHE A 43 -9.79 27.55 19.16
C PHE A 43 -8.29 27.39 18.96
N ALA A 44 -7.50 28.35 19.44
CA ALA A 44 -6.04 28.34 19.37
C ALA A 44 -5.43 28.19 17.95
N GLY A 45 -6.14 28.63 16.90
CA GLY A 45 -5.64 28.56 15.51
C GLY A 45 -5.84 27.21 14.81
N ILE A 46 -6.52 26.24 15.46
CA ILE A 46 -6.82 24.94 14.88
C ILE A 46 -8.01 25.06 13.93
N ARG A 47 -7.85 24.60 12.68
CA ARG A 47 -8.92 24.57 11.66
C ARG A 47 -9.96 23.49 11.99
N LEU A 48 -11.23 23.73 11.65
CA LEU A 48 -12.32 22.76 11.80
C LEU A 48 -12.00 21.40 11.14
N SER A 49 -11.38 21.42 9.96
CA SER A 49 -10.94 20.24 9.21
C SER A 49 -9.98 19.35 10.02
N VAL A 50 -9.04 19.96 10.75
CA VAL A 50 -8.08 19.25 11.60
C VAL A 50 -8.77 18.63 12.81
N PHE A 51 -9.67 19.37 13.45
CA PHE A 51 -10.40 18.89 14.61
C PHE A 51 -11.34 17.73 14.26
N LEU A 52 -12.18 17.88 13.23
CA LEU A 52 -13.11 16.83 12.81
C LEU A 52 -12.37 15.59 12.30
N GLY A 53 -11.35 15.76 11.46
CA GLY A 53 -10.57 14.65 10.93
C GLY A 53 -9.84 13.85 12.01
N SER A 54 -9.21 14.53 12.97
CA SER A 54 -8.53 13.87 14.09
C SER A 54 -9.50 13.23 15.08
N ALA A 55 -10.61 13.90 15.42
CA ALA A 55 -11.62 13.37 16.33
C ALA A 55 -12.29 12.10 15.78
N LEU A 56 -12.67 12.11 14.50
CA LEU A 56 -13.23 10.93 13.85
C LEU A 56 -12.23 9.78 13.80
N THR A 57 -10.98 10.08 13.46
CA THR A 57 -9.94 9.05 13.44
C THR A 57 -9.73 8.43 14.82
N ALA A 58 -9.64 9.26 15.88
CA ALA A 58 -9.51 8.77 17.24
C ALA A 58 -10.70 7.89 17.66
N GLY A 59 -11.93 8.31 17.32
CA GLY A 59 -13.14 7.53 17.59
C GLY A 59 -13.13 6.15 16.89
N VAL A 60 -12.76 6.13 15.61
CA VAL A 60 -12.65 4.89 14.82
C VAL A 60 -11.56 3.98 15.37
N THR A 61 -10.38 4.52 15.70
CA THR A 61 -9.28 3.72 16.26
C THR A 61 -9.67 3.09 17.60
N VAL A 62 -10.34 3.82 18.49
CA VAL A 62 -10.84 3.29 19.76
C VAL A 62 -11.90 2.20 19.53
N TYR A 63 -12.80 2.39 18.58
CA TYR A 63 -13.79 1.37 18.21
C TYR A 63 -13.11 0.09 17.71
N CYS A 64 -12.12 0.22 16.82
CA CYS A 64 -11.33 -0.91 16.31
C CYS A 64 -10.56 -1.64 17.42
N TRP A 65 -10.02 -0.91 18.40
CA TRP A 65 -9.34 -1.53 19.56
C TRP A 65 -10.29 -2.24 20.51
N LYS A 66 -11.51 -1.75 20.70
CA LYS A 66 -12.51 -2.40 21.56
C LYS A 66 -13.14 -3.63 20.91
N SER A 67 -13.13 -3.73 19.58
CA SER A 67 -13.70 -4.87 18.88
C SER A 67 -12.78 -6.09 18.99
N GLU A 68 -13.18 -7.06 19.81
CA GLU A 68 -12.44 -8.31 20.01
C GLU A 68 -12.20 -9.06 18.69
N LYS A 69 -13.16 -9.04 17.77
CA LYS A 69 -13.05 -9.67 16.45
C LYS A 69 -11.89 -9.09 15.64
N ILE A 70 -11.78 -7.76 15.59
CA ILE A 70 -10.76 -7.06 14.80
C ILE A 70 -9.39 -7.21 15.47
N PHE A 71 -9.33 -7.06 16.79
CA PHE A 71 -8.09 -7.21 17.54
C PHE A 71 -7.56 -8.65 17.47
N ARG A 72 -8.43 -9.66 17.57
CA ARG A 72 -8.04 -11.07 17.44
C ARG A 72 -7.51 -11.38 16.04
N GLY A 73 -8.20 -10.93 14.99
CA GLY A 73 -7.73 -11.09 13.61
C GLY A 73 -6.37 -10.44 13.36
N ALA A 74 -6.13 -9.24 13.91
CA ALA A 74 -4.82 -8.60 13.81
C ALA A 74 -3.70 -9.40 14.50
N ASN A 75 -3.98 -10.02 15.66
CA ASN A 75 -3.02 -10.90 16.32
C ASN A 75 -2.76 -12.18 15.52
N GLU A 76 -3.79 -12.80 14.94
CA GLU A 76 -3.65 -13.97 14.06
C GLU A 76 -2.75 -13.66 12.86
N VAL A 77 -2.95 -12.50 12.20
CA VAL A 77 -2.09 -12.06 11.08
C VAL A 77 -0.63 -11.93 11.51
N VAL A 78 -0.34 -11.32 12.68
CA VAL A 78 1.05 -11.21 13.15
C VAL A 78 1.65 -12.58 13.49
N ILE A 79 0.83 -13.51 14.02
CA ILE A 79 1.27 -14.89 14.26
C ILE A 79 1.61 -15.57 12.93
N GLU A 80 0.76 -15.48 11.91
CA GLU A 80 1.06 -16.10 10.61
C GLU A 80 2.25 -15.44 9.88
N LEU A 81 2.37 -14.12 9.97
CA LEU A 81 3.54 -13.40 9.45
C LEU A 81 4.83 -13.82 10.14
N SER A 82 4.79 -14.17 11.44
CA SER A 82 5.96 -14.65 12.17
C SER A 82 6.42 -16.05 11.74
N LYS A 83 5.55 -16.84 11.09
CA LYS A 83 5.90 -18.14 10.52
C LYS A 83 6.48 -18.01 9.11
N THR A 84 6.30 -16.86 8.46
CA THR A 84 6.80 -16.64 7.11
C THR A 84 8.29 -16.34 7.17
N THR A 85 9.10 -17.17 6.51
CA THR A 85 10.53 -16.92 6.32
C THR A 85 10.70 -15.82 5.29
N TRP A 86 10.94 -14.59 5.74
CA TRP A 86 11.28 -13.49 4.85
C TRP A 86 12.66 -13.74 4.24
N PRO A 87 12.81 -13.66 2.91
CA PRO A 87 14.07 -13.93 2.26
C PRO A 87 15.10 -12.87 2.63
N ASP A 88 16.34 -13.30 2.82
CA ASP A 88 17.44 -12.36 2.97
C ASP A 88 17.73 -11.65 1.64
N TRP A 89 18.39 -10.50 1.74
CA TRP A 89 18.75 -9.68 0.57
C TRP A 89 19.49 -10.46 -0.53
N PRO A 90 20.45 -11.36 -0.23
CA PRO A 90 21.12 -12.18 -1.23
C PRO A 90 20.17 -13.14 -1.97
N ASP A 91 19.17 -13.69 -1.28
CA ASP A 91 18.24 -14.65 -1.88
C ASP A 91 17.23 -13.97 -2.80
N THR A 92 16.79 -12.76 -2.42
CA THR A 92 15.98 -11.91 -3.30
C THR A 92 16.73 -11.58 -4.59
N ARG A 93 18.02 -11.23 -4.50
CA ARG A 93 18.85 -10.91 -5.67
C ARG A 93 19.04 -12.12 -6.60
N LYS A 94 19.21 -13.33 -6.05
CA LYS A 94 19.28 -14.57 -6.85
C LYS A 94 17.98 -14.78 -7.63
N SER A 95 16.83 -14.64 -6.96
CA SER A 95 15.52 -14.78 -7.61
C SER A 95 15.29 -13.75 -8.72
N THR A 96 15.64 -12.47 -8.50
CA THR A 96 15.54 -11.45 -9.55
C THR A 96 16.47 -11.76 -10.73
N TRP A 97 17.68 -12.24 -10.46
CA TRP A 97 18.63 -12.60 -11.52
C TRP A 97 18.09 -13.72 -12.42
N VAL A 98 17.45 -14.73 -11.83
CA VAL A 98 16.80 -15.82 -12.58
C VAL A 98 15.73 -15.26 -13.52
N VAL A 99 14.88 -14.35 -13.03
CA VAL A 99 13.82 -13.74 -13.85
C VAL A 99 14.41 -12.93 -15.00
N ILE A 100 15.45 -12.12 -14.74
CA ILE A 100 16.12 -11.34 -15.79
C ILE A 100 16.67 -12.25 -16.89
N VAL A 101 17.39 -13.30 -16.51
CA VAL A 101 17.97 -14.25 -17.48
C VAL A 101 16.87 -14.95 -18.27
N PHE A 102 15.81 -15.40 -17.60
CA PHE A 102 14.66 -16.04 -18.25
C PHE A 102 13.99 -15.09 -19.26
N SER A 103 13.74 -13.83 -18.89
CA SER A 103 13.17 -12.83 -19.79
C SER A 103 14.04 -12.56 -21.01
N VAL A 104 15.37 -12.53 -20.85
CA VAL A 104 16.31 -12.38 -21.98
C VAL A 104 16.22 -13.56 -22.94
N ILE A 105 16.18 -14.79 -22.43
CA ILE A 105 16.05 -16.00 -23.25
C ILE A 105 14.74 -15.97 -24.05
N VAL A 106 13.63 -15.64 -23.40
CA VAL A 106 12.32 -15.52 -24.07
C VAL A 106 12.33 -14.42 -25.13
N ALA A 107 12.94 -13.26 -24.84
CA ALA A 107 13.05 -12.16 -25.79
C ALA A 107 13.87 -12.55 -27.03
N LEU A 108 14.98 -13.27 -26.84
CA LEU A 108 15.78 -13.79 -27.96
C LEU A 108 15.02 -14.81 -28.81
N PHE A 109 14.27 -15.70 -28.15
CA PHE A 109 13.42 -16.66 -28.85
C PHE A 109 12.35 -15.96 -29.68
N LEU A 110 11.63 -15.00 -29.10
CA LEU A 110 10.63 -14.21 -29.83
C LEU A 110 11.25 -13.44 -31.00
N ALA A 111 12.37 -12.76 -30.78
CA ALA A 111 13.08 -12.05 -31.84
C ALA A 111 13.44 -12.98 -33.01
N PHE A 112 13.87 -14.21 -32.73
CA PHE A 112 14.14 -15.20 -33.76
C PHE A 112 12.90 -15.55 -34.60
N PHE A 113 11.74 -15.74 -33.98
CA PHE A 113 10.49 -15.94 -34.74
C PHE A 113 10.09 -14.72 -35.55
N ASP A 114 10.26 -13.52 -35.00
CA ASP A 114 9.96 -12.27 -35.72
C ASP A 114 10.84 -12.14 -36.98
N PHE A 115 12.12 -12.52 -36.90
CA PHE A 115 13.02 -12.54 -38.07
C PHE A 115 12.57 -13.54 -39.14
N ILE A 116 12.18 -14.76 -38.75
CA ILE A 116 11.67 -15.76 -39.69
C ILE A 116 10.39 -15.26 -40.35
N TRP A 117 9.47 -14.73 -39.54
CA TRP A 117 8.18 -14.24 -40.03
C TRP A 117 8.34 -13.07 -41.01
N LYS A 118 9.28 -12.16 -40.71
CA LYS A 118 9.65 -11.07 -41.61
C LYS A 118 10.15 -11.62 -42.96
N MET A 119 11.09 -12.56 -42.95
CA MET A 119 11.62 -13.16 -44.18
C MET A 119 10.54 -13.86 -45.01
N MET A 120 9.62 -14.58 -44.35
CA MET A 120 8.50 -15.23 -45.03
C MET A 120 7.54 -14.21 -45.65
N THR A 121 7.19 -13.16 -44.91
CA THR A 121 6.26 -12.12 -45.36
C THR A 121 6.87 -11.30 -46.50
N ASP A 122 8.14 -10.91 -46.39
CA ASP A 122 8.86 -10.19 -47.44
C ASP A 122 8.92 -11.01 -48.74
N THR A 123 9.08 -12.33 -48.66
CA THR A 123 9.09 -13.23 -49.84
C THR A 123 7.72 -13.33 -50.51
N ILE A 124 6.64 -13.37 -49.72
CA ILE A 124 5.25 -13.44 -50.25
C ILE A 124 4.81 -12.11 -50.85
N LEU A 125 5.15 -10.98 -50.23
CA LEU A 125 4.71 -9.66 -50.68
C LEU A 125 5.54 -9.14 -51.88
N SER A 126 6.76 -9.68 -52.07
CA SER A 126 7.63 -9.35 -53.21
C SER A 126 7.45 -10.27 -54.43
N ALA A 127 6.63 -11.31 -54.32
CA ALA A 127 6.19 -12.20 -55.41
C ALA A 127 4.84 -11.75 -55.96
#